data_AF-X1DY07-F1
#
_entry.id   AF-X1DY07-F1
#
_cell.length_a   1.000
_cell.length_b   1.000
_cell.length_c   1.000
_cell.angle_alpha   90.00
_cell.angle_beta   90.00
_cell.angle_gamma   90.00
#
_symmetry.space_group_name_H-M   'P 1'
#
loop_
_entity.id
_entity.type
_entity.pdbx_description
1 polymer ?
#
loop_
_entity_poly.entity_id
_entity_poly.type
_entity_poly.pdbx_seq_one_letter_code
_entity_poly.pdbx_strand_id
1 'polypeptide(L)'
;RKYELFQYFGAPDAERIIILMCSGAETAEETVEYLMKKGEKVGLIKVRLYRPFSIKHFISSLPKTVKTIAALDRTKEPGSIGEPLYTDIVTAIQEGISEGITSFKKTPKIIGGRYGLSSKEFTPAMVKGIFKEMKKEVPKNHFTIGINDDVTHTSISYDPDFSITFCTISGQSR
;
A
#
# COMPACT_ATOMS: atom_id res chain seq x y z
N ARG A 1 3.49 17.66 -16.58
CA ARG A 1 3.35 16.49 -15.69
C ARG A 1 2.76 15.34 -16.50
N LYS A 2 3.31 14.13 -16.42
CA LYS A 2 2.77 12.92 -17.08
C LYS A 2 1.92 12.15 -16.07
N TYR A 3 0.77 11.66 -16.50
CA TYR A 3 -0.14 10.84 -15.68
C TYR A 3 -0.43 9.51 -16.38
N GLU A 4 -0.62 8.48 -15.56
CA GLU A 4 -0.98 7.12 -15.97
C GLU A 4 -2.17 6.65 -15.12
N LEU A 5 -2.94 5.67 -15.59
CA LEU A 5 -4.15 5.20 -14.89
C LEU A 5 -3.82 4.65 -13.49
N PHE A 6 -2.69 3.96 -13.40
CA PHE A 6 -2.10 3.42 -12.18
C PHE A 6 -0.64 3.87 -12.19
N GLN A 7 -0.28 4.75 -11.27
CA GLN A 7 1.04 5.37 -11.26
C GLN A 7 1.92 4.70 -10.20
N TYR A 8 2.95 3.98 -10.65
CA TYR A 8 3.93 3.36 -9.77
C TYR A 8 4.98 4.37 -9.30
N PHE A 9 5.35 4.29 -8.02
CA PHE A 9 6.49 4.96 -7.42
C PHE A 9 7.16 4.01 -6.43
N GLY A 10 8.49 3.84 -6.50
CA GLY A 10 9.21 2.97 -5.58
C GLY A 10 10.40 2.27 -6.21
N ALA A 11 10.93 1.29 -5.49
CA ALA A 11 12.09 0.54 -5.93
C ALA A 11 11.76 -0.31 -7.17
N PRO A 12 12.56 -0.29 -8.24
CA PRO A 12 12.30 -1.12 -9.43
C PRO A 12 12.18 -2.62 -9.12
N ASP A 13 12.80 -3.07 -8.03
CA ASP A 13 12.77 -4.43 -7.49
C ASP A 13 11.96 -4.56 -6.19
N ALA A 14 10.95 -3.69 -5.98
CA ALA A 14 10.11 -3.72 -4.80
C ALA A 14 9.49 -5.11 -4.56
N GLU A 15 9.53 -5.55 -3.30
CA GLU A 15 8.93 -6.81 -2.86
C GLU A 15 7.60 -6.59 -2.13
N ARG A 16 7.41 -5.40 -1.57
CA ARG A 16 6.20 -5.00 -0.83
C ARG A 16 5.69 -3.69 -1.39
N ILE A 17 4.43 -3.65 -1.80
CA ILE A 17 3.81 -2.43 -2.29
C ILE A 17 2.51 -2.11 -1.58
N ILE A 18 2.25 -0.81 -1.42
CA ILE A 18 0.95 -0.30 -1.01
C ILE A 18 0.20 0.17 -2.27
N ILE A 19 -1.10 -0.06 -2.34
CA ILE A 19 -1.97 0.45 -3.40
C ILE A 19 -3.09 1.24 -2.75
N LEU A 20 -3.21 2.52 -3.10
CA LEU A 20 -4.24 3.39 -2.56
C LEU A 20 -4.60 4.51 -3.54
N MET A 21 -5.64 5.26 -3.17
CA MET A 21 -6.13 6.43 -3.90
C MET A 21 -6.21 7.66 -2.99
N CYS A 22 -6.41 8.82 -3.61
CA CYS A 22 -6.61 10.12 -2.95
C CYS A 22 -5.37 10.61 -2.16
N SER A 23 -5.59 11.54 -1.21
CA SER A 23 -4.54 12.29 -0.53
C SER A 23 -3.57 11.44 0.30
N GLY A 24 -3.98 10.26 0.78
CA GLY A 24 -3.08 9.36 1.50
C GLY A 24 -1.88 8.91 0.66
N ALA A 25 -1.99 8.98 -0.66
CA ALA A 25 -0.93 8.60 -1.58
C ALA A 25 0.33 9.48 -1.47
N GLU A 26 0.20 10.75 -1.07
CA GLU A 26 1.35 11.64 -0.91
C GLU A 26 2.15 11.28 0.35
N THR A 27 1.49 11.07 1.49
CA THR A 27 2.15 10.56 2.70
C THR A 27 2.82 9.21 2.46
N ALA A 28 2.17 8.34 1.69
CA ALA A 28 2.75 7.06 1.32
C ALA A 28 3.98 7.21 0.41
N GLU A 29 3.97 8.13 -0.55
CA GLU A 29 5.10 8.41 -1.44
C GLU A 29 6.33 8.90 -0.66
N GLU A 30 6.17 9.90 0.20
CA GLU A 30 7.25 10.43 1.04
C GLU A 30 7.85 9.34 1.94
N THR A 31 7.00 8.46 2.49
CA THR A 31 7.45 7.36 3.33
C THR A 31 8.19 6.29 2.52
N VAL A 32 7.70 5.96 1.32
CA VAL A 32 8.38 5.03 0.40
C VAL A 32 9.74 5.59 0.01
N GLU A 33 9.84 6.88 -0.31
CA GLU A 33 11.11 7.54 -0.61
C GLU A 33 12.11 7.42 0.55
N TYR A 34 11.65 7.72 1.77
CA TYR A 34 12.47 7.58 2.98
C TYR A 34 12.95 6.13 3.17
N LEU A 35 12.06 5.13 3.04
CA LEU A 35 12.40 3.73 3.25
C LEU A 35 13.33 3.19 2.16
N MET A 36 13.17 3.61 0.90
CA MET A 36 14.10 3.28 -0.18
C MET A 36 15.52 3.79 0.11
N LYS A 37 15.66 5.02 0.62
CA LYS A 37 16.96 5.58 1.06
C LYS A 37 17.60 4.76 2.21
N LYS A 38 16.82 3.93 2.91
CA LYS A 38 17.29 2.98 3.93
C LYS A 38 17.48 1.56 3.40
N GLY A 39 17.39 1.35 2.08
CA GLY A 39 17.60 0.05 1.43
C GLY A 39 16.38 -0.88 1.43
N GLU A 40 15.20 -0.40 1.83
CA GLU A 40 13.98 -1.20 1.80
C GLU A 40 13.43 -1.31 0.37
N LYS A 41 13.10 -2.55 -0.04
CA LYS A 41 12.48 -2.85 -1.35
C LYS A 41 10.97 -2.63 -1.30
N VAL A 42 10.56 -1.37 -1.23
CA VAL A 42 9.16 -0.96 -1.11
C VAL A 42 8.70 -0.10 -2.28
N GLY A 43 7.40 -0.10 -2.53
CA GLY A 43 6.78 0.77 -3.53
C GLY A 43 5.32 1.10 -3.24
N LEU A 44 4.76 1.88 -4.14
CA LEU A 44 3.44 2.47 -4.07
C LEU A 44 2.83 2.45 -5.48
N ILE A 45 1.54 2.12 -5.57
CA ILE A 45 0.72 2.46 -6.74
C ILE A 45 -0.33 3.48 -6.31
N LYS A 46 -0.32 4.63 -6.98
CA LYS A 46 -1.37 5.64 -6.89
C LYS A 46 -2.43 5.34 -7.95
N VAL A 47 -3.63 4.94 -7.52
CA VAL A 47 -4.77 4.75 -8.42
C VAL A 47 -5.30 6.12 -8.85
N ARG A 48 -5.21 6.44 -10.15
CA ARG A 48 -5.69 7.71 -10.71
C ARG A 48 -7.07 7.59 -11.34
N LEU A 49 -7.31 6.50 -12.06
CA LEU A 49 -8.62 6.16 -12.63
C LEU A 49 -9.18 4.91 -11.95
N TYR A 50 -10.14 5.09 -11.05
CA TYR A 50 -10.76 3.96 -10.34
C TYR A 50 -11.81 3.24 -11.20
N ARG A 51 -12.57 3.97 -12.01
CA ARG A 51 -13.58 3.42 -12.92
C ARG A 51 -13.55 4.10 -14.28
N PRO A 52 -13.61 3.34 -15.40
CA PRO A 52 -13.53 1.87 -15.47
C PRO A 52 -12.15 1.36 -15.01
N PHE A 53 -12.12 0.24 -14.27
CA PHE A 53 -10.87 -0.34 -13.74
C PHE A 53 -10.17 -1.15 -14.83
N SER A 54 -9.06 -0.65 -15.36
CA SER A 54 -8.36 -1.33 -16.47
C SER A 54 -7.34 -2.35 -15.95
N ILE A 55 -7.70 -3.63 -15.96
CA ILE A 55 -6.85 -4.74 -15.48
C ILE A 55 -5.51 -4.76 -16.20
N LYS A 56 -5.48 -4.64 -17.53
CA LYS A 56 -4.25 -4.62 -18.31
C LYS A 56 -3.28 -3.53 -17.85
N HIS A 57 -3.77 -2.30 -17.64
CA HIS A 57 -2.93 -1.19 -17.19
C HIS A 57 -2.49 -1.37 -15.74
N PHE A 58 -3.38 -1.87 -14.87
CA PHE A 58 -3.07 -2.21 -13.49
C PHE A 58 -1.93 -3.24 -13.41
N ILE A 59 -2.07 -4.39 -14.09
CA ILE A 59 -1.06 -5.45 -14.10
C ILE A 59 0.27 -4.94 -14.66
N SER A 60 0.24 -4.13 -15.73
CA SER A 60 1.46 -3.57 -16.32
C SER A 60 2.22 -2.60 -15.40
N SER A 61 1.54 -2.02 -14.40
CA SER A 61 2.15 -1.11 -13.43
C SER A 61 2.84 -1.81 -12.26
N LEU A 62 2.65 -3.14 -12.11
CA LEU A 62 3.18 -3.91 -10.99
C LEU A 62 4.61 -4.41 -11.28
N PRO A 63 5.59 -4.17 -10.39
CA PRO A 63 6.89 -4.81 -10.51
C PRO A 63 6.78 -6.33 -10.37
N LYS A 64 7.46 -7.07 -11.25
CA LYS A 64 7.48 -8.56 -11.24
C LYS A 64 8.03 -9.19 -9.95
N THR A 65 8.71 -8.41 -9.13
CA THR A 65 9.36 -8.82 -7.86
C THR A 65 8.43 -8.75 -6.66
N VAL A 66 7.22 -8.20 -6.82
CA VAL A 66 6.27 -8.03 -5.72
C VAL A 66 5.86 -9.39 -5.15
N LYS A 67 5.96 -9.50 -3.82
CA LYS A 67 5.59 -10.66 -3.02
C LYS A 67 4.38 -10.38 -2.13
N THR A 68 4.16 -9.13 -1.76
CA THR A 68 3.03 -8.72 -0.90
C THR A 68 2.48 -7.36 -1.31
N ILE A 69 1.15 -7.27 -1.39
CA ILE A 69 0.39 -6.09 -1.76
C ILE A 69 -0.51 -5.73 -0.57
N ALA A 70 -0.49 -4.47 -0.13
CA ALA A 70 -1.46 -3.93 0.81
C ALA A 70 -2.39 -2.95 0.08
N ALA A 71 -3.66 -3.31 -0.08
CA ALA A 71 -4.70 -2.44 -0.59
C ALA A 71 -5.26 -1.60 0.55
N LEU A 72 -5.21 -0.27 0.43
CA LEU A 72 -5.71 0.63 1.47
C LEU A 72 -6.97 1.35 1.01
N ASP A 73 -8.05 1.10 1.74
CA ASP A 73 -9.37 1.67 1.50
C ASP A 73 -9.68 2.74 2.55
N ARG A 74 -10.17 3.88 2.07
CA ARG A 74 -10.67 4.97 2.92
C ARG A 74 -12.19 4.89 3.08
N THR A 75 -12.70 3.68 3.27
CA THR A 75 -14.12 3.38 3.47
C THR A 75 -14.28 2.18 4.41
N LYS A 76 -15.49 1.93 4.88
CA LYS A 76 -15.89 0.72 5.59
C LYS A 76 -17.25 0.29 5.05
N GLU A 77 -17.31 -0.91 4.50
CA GLU A 77 -18.56 -1.54 4.05
C GLU A 77 -18.89 -2.70 5.01
N PRO A 78 -19.74 -2.48 6.03
CA PRO A 78 -20.04 -3.51 7.03
C PRO A 78 -20.65 -4.76 6.39
N GLY A 79 -20.11 -5.94 6.75
CA GLY A 79 -20.60 -7.22 6.23
C GLY A 79 -20.04 -7.61 4.85
N SER A 80 -19.30 -6.72 4.18
CA SER A 80 -18.58 -7.09 2.96
C SER A 80 -17.44 -8.07 3.25
N ILE A 81 -17.07 -8.86 2.24
CA ILE A 81 -15.90 -9.75 2.28
C ILE A 81 -14.57 -8.98 2.19
N GLY A 82 -14.62 -7.68 1.94
CA GLY A 82 -13.48 -6.80 1.76
C GLY A 82 -13.91 -5.48 1.12
N GLU A 83 -13.08 -4.46 1.28
CA GLU A 83 -13.37 -3.12 0.78
C GLU A 83 -13.22 -3.03 -0.76
N PRO A 84 -13.80 -1.98 -1.40
CA PRO A 84 -13.90 -1.92 -2.85
C PRO A 84 -12.56 -2.01 -3.59
N LEU A 85 -11.54 -1.24 -3.19
CA LEU A 85 -10.25 -1.30 -3.88
C LEU A 85 -9.54 -2.62 -3.61
N TYR A 86 -9.59 -3.14 -2.38
CA TYR A 86 -9.06 -4.47 -2.06
C TYR A 86 -9.68 -5.56 -2.95
N THR A 87 -11.00 -5.61 -3.05
CA THR A 87 -11.71 -6.62 -3.85
C THR A 87 -11.43 -6.50 -5.34
N ASP A 88 -11.32 -5.28 -5.87
CA ASP A 88 -10.90 -5.04 -7.26
C ASP A 88 -9.48 -5.54 -7.51
N ILE A 89 -8.54 -5.30 -6.59
CA ILE A 89 -7.15 -5.76 -6.72
C ILE A 89 -7.09 -7.29 -6.69
N VAL A 90 -7.82 -7.93 -5.77
CA VAL A 90 -7.90 -9.40 -5.71
C VAL A 90 -8.43 -9.95 -7.03
N THR A 91 -9.54 -9.41 -7.53
CA THR A 91 -10.14 -9.80 -8.81
C THR A 91 -9.19 -9.57 -9.98
N ALA A 92 -8.59 -8.39 -10.08
CA ALA A 92 -7.69 -8.03 -11.18
C ALA A 92 -6.41 -8.90 -11.22
N ILE A 93 -5.84 -9.23 -10.06
CA ILE A 93 -4.71 -10.17 -9.99
C ILE A 93 -5.14 -11.56 -10.45
N GLN A 94 -6.30 -12.05 -9.97
CA GLN A 94 -6.79 -13.37 -10.32
C GLN A 94 -7.12 -13.48 -11.82
N GLU A 95 -7.81 -12.50 -12.39
CA GLU A 95 -8.12 -12.44 -13.82
C GLU A 95 -6.83 -12.29 -14.64
N GLY A 96 -5.90 -11.44 -14.22
CA GLY A 96 -4.61 -11.30 -14.90
C GLY A 96 -3.76 -12.58 -14.91
N ILE A 97 -3.91 -13.43 -13.89
CA ILE A 97 -3.32 -14.79 -13.88
C ILE A 97 -4.03 -15.68 -14.89
N SER A 98 -5.37 -15.72 -14.86
CA SER A 98 -6.18 -16.54 -15.78
C SER A 98 -5.95 -16.18 -17.25
N GLU A 99 -5.73 -14.89 -17.55
CA GLU A 99 -5.42 -14.38 -18.89
C GLU A 99 -3.93 -14.52 -19.28
N GLY A 100 -3.06 -14.92 -18.35
CA GLY A 100 -1.62 -15.06 -18.62
C GLY A 100 -0.89 -13.74 -18.84
N ILE A 101 -1.43 -12.61 -18.35
CA ILE A 101 -0.85 -11.27 -18.52
C ILE A 101 -0.02 -10.82 -17.30
N THR A 102 0.04 -11.62 -16.24
CA THR A 102 0.89 -11.36 -15.07
C THR A 102 2.32 -11.86 -15.28
N SER A 103 3.28 -11.17 -14.65
CA SER A 103 4.71 -11.48 -14.75
C SER A 103 5.34 -11.99 -13.44
N PHE A 104 4.52 -12.29 -12.44
CA PHE A 104 4.98 -12.76 -11.13
C PHE A 104 5.49 -14.20 -11.22
N LYS A 105 6.58 -14.50 -10.52
CA LYS A 105 7.02 -15.90 -10.33
C LYS A 105 6.07 -16.70 -9.45
N LYS A 106 5.42 -16.02 -8.51
CA LYS A 106 4.44 -16.57 -7.57
C LYS A 106 3.39 -15.50 -7.29
N THR A 107 2.13 -15.91 -7.17
CA THR A 107 1.04 -14.99 -6.82
C THR A 107 1.37 -14.25 -5.52
N PRO A 108 1.35 -12.90 -5.52
CA PRO A 108 1.64 -12.12 -4.33
C PRO A 108 0.55 -12.32 -3.27
N LYS A 109 0.93 -12.25 -1.99
CA LYS A 109 -0.05 -12.15 -0.89
C LYS A 109 -0.74 -10.79 -0.99
N ILE A 110 -2.07 -10.75 -0.87
CA ILE A 110 -2.84 -9.50 -0.89
C ILE A 110 -3.50 -9.34 0.48
N ILE A 111 -3.27 -8.20 1.12
CA ILE A 111 -3.94 -7.81 2.38
C ILE A 111 -4.72 -6.52 2.18
N GLY A 112 -5.90 -6.42 2.77
CA GLY A 112 -6.74 -5.23 2.83
C GLY A 112 -6.60 -4.49 4.15
N GLY A 113 -6.56 -3.17 4.09
CA GLY A 113 -6.45 -2.31 5.26
C GLY A 113 -7.35 -1.09 5.15
N ARG A 114 -7.97 -0.70 6.26
CA ARG A 114 -8.75 0.54 6.36
C ARG A 114 -7.94 1.64 7.03
N TYR A 115 -8.04 2.84 6.48
CA TYR A 115 -7.36 4.03 7.04
C TYR A 115 -8.22 5.28 6.90
N GLY A 116 -7.91 6.33 7.68
CA GLY A 116 -8.34 7.70 7.40
C GLY A 116 -9.85 7.98 7.41
N LEU A 117 -10.66 7.11 8.02
CA LEU A 117 -12.10 7.32 8.18
C LEU A 117 -12.37 8.54 9.06
N SER A 118 -13.38 9.34 8.72
CA SER A 118 -13.77 10.54 9.47
C SER A 118 -12.60 11.50 9.72
N SER A 119 -11.77 11.72 8.70
CA SER A 119 -10.57 12.57 8.77
C SER A 119 -9.56 12.15 9.82
N LYS A 120 -9.56 10.88 10.24
CA LYS A 120 -8.47 10.34 11.06
C LYS A 120 -7.14 10.53 10.34
N GLU A 121 -6.14 10.97 11.08
CA GLU A 121 -4.79 11.17 10.56
C GLU A 121 -4.24 9.92 9.88
N PHE A 122 -3.45 10.13 8.83
CA PHE A 122 -2.70 9.10 8.13
C PHE A 122 -1.27 9.56 7.94
N THR A 123 -0.38 9.11 8.83
CA THR A 123 0.98 9.63 8.99
C THR A 123 2.05 8.69 8.42
N PRO A 124 3.29 9.17 8.20
CA PRO A 124 4.40 8.30 7.80
C PRO A 124 4.65 7.12 8.75
N ALA A 125 4.39 7.31 10.05
CA ALA A 125 4.45 6.25 11.05
C ALA A 125 3.49 5.10 10.75
N MET A 126 2.25 5.45 10.37
CA MET A 126 1.22 4.47 10.00
C MET A 126 1.60 3.72 8.73
N VAL A 127 2.11 4.42 7.70
CA VAL A 127 2.59 3.81 6.46
C VAL A 127 3.75 2.84 6.73
N LYS A 128 4.71 3.24 7.56
CA LYS A 128 5.81 2.37 8.01
C LYS A 128 5.29 1.15 8.77
N GLY A 129 4.27 1.32 9.61
CA GLY A 129 3.58 0.24 10.32
C GLY A 129 2.99 -0.80 9.34
N ILE A 130 2.35 -0.35 8.27
CA ILE A 130 1.83 -1.24 7.21
C ILE A 130 2.96 -2.01 6.55
N PHE A 131 4.06 -1.35 6.14
CA PHE A 131 5.20 -2.06 5.56
C PHE A 131 5.87 -3.05 6.52
N LYS A 132 5.83 -2.77 7.83
CA LYS A 132 6.29 -3.69 8.88
C LYS A 132 5.36 -4.90 9.00
N GLU A 133 4.05 -4.70 8.95
CA GLU A 133 3.06 -5.79 8.94
C GLU A 133 3.32 -6.74 7.76
N MET A 134 3.57 -6.20 6.57
CA MET A 134 3.86 -6.96 5.36
C MET A 134 5.16 -7.80 5.42
N LYS A 135 6.05 -7.57 6.40
CA LYS A 135 7.25 -8.40 6.61
C LYS A 135 6.95 -9.69 7.38
N LYS A 136 5.81 -9.78 8.04
CA LYS A 136 5.46 -10.97 8.83
C LYS A 136 5.24 -12.17 7.92
N GLU A 137 5.50 -13.35 8.44
CA GLU A 137 5.20 -14.60 7.74
C GLU A 137 3.70 -14.71 7.42
N VAL A 138 2.86 -14.35 8.38
CA VAL A 138 1.41 -14.26 8.26
C VAL A 138 0.99 -12.81 8.57
N PRO A 139 0.96 -11.91 7.56
CA PRO A 139 0.50 -10.55 7.76
C PRO A 139 -1.01 -10.54 8.06
N LYS A 140 -1.44 -9.65 8.96
CA LYS A 140 -2.87 -9.47 9.28
C LYS A 140 -3.61 -8.93 8.05
N ASN A 141 -4.60 -9.67 7.57
CA ASN A 141 -5.55 -9.20 6.58
C ASN A 141 -6.74 -8.47 7.25
N HIS A 142 -7.48 -7.67 6.49
CA HIS A 142 -8.64 -6.87 6.94
C HIS A 142 -8.33 -5.98 8.15
N PHE A 143 -7.14 -5.39 8.16
CA PHE A 143 -6.65 -4.62 9.28
C PHE A 143 -7.20 -3.20 9.32
N THR A 144 -7.01 -2.53 10.45
CA THR A 144 -7.17 -1.08 10.60
C THR A 144 -5.83 -0.45 10.99
N ILE A 145 -5.59 0.79 10.60
CA ILE A 145 -4.41 1.56 11.01
C ILE A 145 -4.85 2.93 11.54
N GLY A 146 -4.19 3.40 12.59
CA GLY A 146 -4.46 4.71 13.21
C GLY A 146 -5.48 4.68 14.36
N ILE A 147 -6.00 3.50 14.73
CA ILE A 147 -6.84 3.31 15.92
C ILE A 147 -6.28 2.19 16.81
N ASN A 148 -6.72 2.14 18.06
CA ASN A 148 -6.62 0.94 18.89
C ASN A 148 -7.98 0.24 18.87
N ASP A 149 -8.05 -0.92 18.22
CA ASP A 149 -9.25 -1.76 18.20
C ASP A 149 -9.05 -2.91 19.18
N ASP A 150 -9.49 -2.69 20.41
CA ASP A 150 -9.42 -3.65 21.52
C ASP A 150 -10.62 -4.59 21.58
N VAL A 151 -11.57 -4.47 20.65
CA VAL A 151 -12.76 -5.32 20.58
C VAL A 151 -12.62 -6.39 19.50
N THR A 152 -12.33 -5.99 18.26
CA THR A 152 -12.18 -6.92 17.13
C THR A 152 -10.74 -7.18 16.73
N HIS A 153 -9.79 -6.53 17.41
CA HIS A 153 -8.34 -6.74 17.24
C HIS A 153 -7.87 -6.62 15.78
N THR A 154 -8.51 -5.74 15.00
CA THR A 154 -8.13 -5.49 13.59
C THR A 154 -6.97 -4.51 13.48
N SER A 155 -6.69 -3.70 14.50
CA SER A 155 -5.63 -2.70 14.44
C SER A 155 -4.23 -3.31 14.38
N ILE A 156 -3.37 -2.79 13.50
CA ILE A 156 -1.95 -3.13 13.45
C ILE A 156 -1.12 -2.08 14.22
N SER A 157 0.05 -2.51 14.72
CA SER A 157 0.93 -1.63 15.48
C SER A 157 1.77 -0.73 14.58
N TYR A 158 1.99 0.49 15.04
CA TYR A 158 2.92 1.45 14.46
C TYR A 158 3.61 2.22 15.60
N ASP A 159 4.74 2.85 15.28
CA ASP A 159 5.51 3.65 16.21
C ASP A 159 5.05 5.12 16.10
N PRO A 160 4.25 5.65 17.05
CA PRO A 160 3.68 7.00 16.93
C PRO A 160 4.73 8.11 16.98
N ASP A 161 5.93 7.83 17.51
CA ASP A 161 7.03 8.78 17.62
C ASP A 161 7.87 8.86 16.33
N PHE A 162 7.60 7.97 15.36
CA PHE A 162 8.30 8.00 14.09
C PHE A 162 7.91 9.22 13.24
N SER A 163 8.92 9.99 12.82
CA SER A 163 8.77 11.10 11.89
C SER A 163 9.91 11.09 10.85
N ILE A 164 9.56 11.44 9.61
CA ILE A 164 10.51 11.54 8.50
C ILE A 164 11.22 12.91 8.46
N THR A 165 10.63 13.95 9.08
CA THR A 165 11.07 15.34 8.98
C THR A 165 12.37 15.63 9.75
N PHE A 166 12.68 14.86 10.80
CA PHE A 166 13.90 15.09 11.60
C PHE A 166 15.19 14.57 10.94
N CYS A 167 15.08 13.76 9.89
CA CYS A 167 16.25 13.14 9.25
C CYS A 167 16.88 14.00 8.14
N THR A 168 16.20 15.03 7.65
CA THR A 168 16.68 15.89 6.54
C THR A 168 17.73 16.92 6.97
N ILE A 169 17.93 17.15 8.28
CA ILE A 169 18.83 18.20 8.80
C ILE A 169 20.29 17.72 8.93
N SER A 170 20.58 16.42 8.88
CA SER A 170 21.96 15.90 9.02
C SER A 170 22.78 15.87 7.72
N GLY A 171 22.25 16.40 6.61
CA GLY A 171 22.88 16.37 5.29
C GLY A 171 23.54 17.68 4.81
N GLN A 172 23.51 18.76 5.59
CA GLN A 172 24.27 19.97 5.28
C GLN A 172 25.49 20.06 6.18
N SER A 173 26.64 19.66 5.64
CA SER A 173 27.94 20.02 6.21
C SER A 173 28.06 21.54 6.22
N ARG A 174 28.30 22.10 7.41
CA ARG A 174 29.15 23.29 7.53
C ARG A 174 30.60 22.83 7.67
#